data_AF-A0A2M9K2Z1-F1
#
_entry.id   AF-A0A2M9K2Z1-F1
#
_cell.length_a   1.000
_cell.length_b   1.000
_cell.length_c   1.000
_cell.angle_alpha   90.00
_cell.angle_beta   90.00
_cell.angle_gamma   90.00
#
_symmetry.space_group_name_H-M   'P 1'
#
loop_
_entity.id
_entity.type
_entity.pdbx_description
1 polymer ?
#
loop_
_entity_poly.entity_id
_entity_poly.type
_entity_poly.pdbx_seq_one_letter_code
_entity_poly.pdbx_strand_id
1 'polypeptide(L)'
;MHLAETREAAREQAAYGVLHLVRYIEGLSGTELPWGRTAKDALDRWTSEGFPVFGVATIGTPDDALARVEALTEACGGFGTLLLLGLPTGTPAAKRRSYELFAEYVVPHCTGANRRRTASAAWAHENSERFVGAMRSAVEAAVRGGGEGR
;
A
#
# COMPACT_ATOMS: atom_id res chain seq x y z
N MET A 1 -9.79 -0.69 -5.72
CA MET A 1 -8.59 -1.14 -4.98
C MET A 1 -8.98 -1.46 -3.54
N HIS A 2 -8.44 -2.54 -2.98
CA HIS A 2 -8.58 -2.91 -1.57
C HIS A 2 -7.28 -3.51 -1.05
N LEU A 3 -6.81 -3.03 0.10
CA LEU A 3 -5.54 -3.41 0.70
C LEU A 3 -5.73 -3.96 2.10
N ALA A 4 -4.95 -4.99 2.42
CA ALA A 4 -4.78 -5.49 3.78
C ALA A 4 -3.30 -5.86 4.01
N GLU A 5 -2.97 -6.25 5.25
CA GLU A 5 -1.64 -6.67 5.66
C GLU A 5 -1.17 -7.94 4.93
N THR A 6 -2.11 -8.81 4.50
CA THR A 6 -1.83 -10.00 3.70
C THR A 6 -2.78 -10.12 2.53
N ARG A 7 -2.39 -10.86 1.49
CA ARG A 7 -3.23 -11.09 0.31
C ARG A 7 -4.49 -11.89 0.67
N GLU A 8 -4.35 -12.84 1.58
CA GLU A 8 -5.44 -13.67 2.09
C GLU A 8 -6.49 -12.81 2.80
N ALA A 9 -6.05 -11.93 3.71
CA ALA A 9 -6.93 -11.01 4.42
C ALA A 9 -7.62 -10.03 3.45
N ALA A 10 -6.90 -9.52 2.44
CA ALA A 10 -7.47 -8.63 1.45
C ALA A 10 -8.59 -9.33 0.65
N ARG A 11 -8.39 -10.59 0.28
CA ARG A 11 -9.40 -11.39 -0.42
C ARG A 11 -10.60 -11.73 0.45
N GLU A 12 -10.38 -12.11 1.70
CA GLU A 12 -11.46 -12.37 2.67
C GLU A 12 -12.31 -11.12 2.89
N GLN A 13 -11.67 -9.96 3.10
CA GLN A 13 -12.37 -8.69 3.27
C GLN A 13 -13.13 -8.27 2.00
N ALA A 14 -12.53 -8.44 0.82
CA ALA A 14 -13.17 -8.07 -0.44
C ALA A 14 -14.39 -8.97 -0.76
N ALA A 15 -14.41 -10.21 -0.26
CA ALA A 15 -15.55 -11.11 -0.41
C ALA A 15 -16.83 -10.53 0.21
N TYR A 16 -16.71 -9.63 1.19
CA TYR A 16 -17.84 -8.94 1.85
C TYR A 16 -18.83 -8.31 0.86
N GLY A 17 -18.35 -7.64 -0.19
CA GLY A 17 -19.22 -6.89 -1.11
C GLY A 17 -19.07 -7.25 -2.59
N VAL A 18 -18.20 -8.19 -2.95
CA VAL A 18 -17.99 -8.55 -4.36
C VAL A 18 -19.27 -9.06 -5.03
N LEU A 19 -20.07 -9.88 -4.35
CA LEU A 19 -21.34 -10.39 -4.91
C LEU A 19 -22.40 -9.30 -5.03
N HIS A 20 -22.33 -8.25 -4.21
CA HIS A 20 -23.20 -7.09 -4.38
C HIS A 20 -22.86 -6.34 -5.67
N LEU A 21 -21.56 -6.20 -5.99
CA LEU A 21 -21.12 -5.61 -7.25
C LEU A 21 -21.50 -6.46 -8.46
N VAL A 22 -21.41 -7.77 -8.37
CA VAL A 22 -21.91 -8.68 -9.41
C VAL A 22 -23.40 -8.40 -9.68
N ARG A 23 -24.24 -8.44 -8.64
CA ARG A 23 -25.68 -8.18 -8.78
C ARG A 23 -25.98 -6.80 -9.36
N TYR A 24 -25.18 -5.79 -9.01
CA TYR A 24 -25.28 -4.46 -9.60
C TYR A 24 -25.02 -4.48 -11.11
N ILE A 25 -23.98 -5.19 -11.56
CA ILE A 25 -23.65 -5.32 -13.00
C ILE A 25 -24.74 -6.12 -13.74
N GLU A 26 -25.22 -7.22 -13.17
CA GLU A 26 -26.32 -8.00 -13.74
C GLU A 26 -27.59 -7.13 -13.88
N GLY A 27 -27.92 -6.34 -12.86
CA GLY A 27 -29.05 -5.42 -12.88
C GLY A 27 -28.92 -4.31 -13.92
N LEU A 28 -27.71 -3.78 -14.14
CA LEU A 28 -27.45 -2.78 -15.18
C LEU A 28 -27.48 -3.35 -16.60
N SER A 29 -26.96 -4.56 -16.79
CA SER A 29 -26.77 -5.17 -18.11
C SER A 29 -27.95 -6.04 -18.56
N GLY A 30 -28.84 -6.42 -17.64
CA GLY A 30 -29.91 -7.39 -17.88
C GLY A 30 -29.42 -8.80 -18.19
N THR A 31 -28.13 -9.09 -17.96
CA THR A 31 -27.49 -10.36 -18.31
C THR A 31 -26.91 -10.99 -17.05
N GLU A 32 -27.14 -12.29 -16.90
CA GLU A 32 -26.55 -13.08 -15.83
C GLU A 32 -25.05 -13.31 -16.06
N LEU A 33 -24.26 -13.24 -14.99
CA LEU A 33 -22.82 -13.43 -15.00
C LEU A 33 -22.48 -14.79 -14.36
N PRO A 34 -22.12 -15.83 -15.14
CA PRO A 34 -21.91 -17.19 -14.61
C PRO A 34 -20.78 -17.28 -13.57
N TRP A 35 -19.74 -16.45 -13.70
CA TRP A 35 -18.63 -16.36 -12.75
C TRP A 35 -18.99 -15.60 -11.46
N GLY A 36 -20.19 -15.03 -11.40
CA GLY A 36 -20.68 -14.21 -10.30
C GLY A 36 -21.35 -14.98 -9.16
N ARG A 37 -21.27 -16.31 -9.13
CA ARG A 37 -22.07 -17.16 -8.22
C ARG A 37 -21.42 -17.39 -6.86
N THR A 38 -20.10 -17.38 -6.80
CA THR A 38 -19.36 -17.44 -5.54
C THR A 38 -18.46 -16.22 -5.39
N ALA A 39 -18.21 -15.80 -4.15
CA ALA A 39 -17.31 -14.66 -3.91
C ALA A 39 -15.90 -14.95 -4.41
N LYS A 40 -15.45 -16.21 -4.31
CA LYS A 40 -14.15 -16.66 -4.81
C LYS A 40 -14.04 -16.45 -6.32
N ASP A 41 -14.96 -17.02 -7.10
CA ASP A 41 -14.91 -16.95 -8.56
C ASP A 41 -15.07 -15.51 -9.05
N ALA A 42 -15.91 -14.72 -8.38
CA ALA A 42 -16.08 -13.30 -8.67
C ALA A 42 -14.78 -12.52 -8.42
N LEU A 43 -14.08 -12.79 -7.31
CA LEU A 43 -12.78 -12.16 -7.02
C LEU A 43 -11.69 -12.63 -7.99
N ASP A 44 -11.65 -13.91 -8.33
CA ASP A 44 -10.72 -14.47 -9.31
C ASP A 44 -10.91 -13.78 -10.66
N ARG A 45 -12.17 -13.68 -11.14
CA ARG A 45 -12.51 -12.93 -12.35
C ARG A 45 -12.07 -11.47 -12.24
N TRP A 46 -12.40 -10.79 -11.15
CA TRP A 46 -12.17 -9.35 -11.03
C TRP A 46 -10.67 -8.98 -11.02
N THR A 47 -9.86 -9.83 -10.40
CA THR A 47 -8.41 -9.62 -10.26
C THR A 47 -7.59 -10.10 -11.45
N SER A 48 -8.19 -10.91 -12.34
CA SER A 48 -7.54 -11.40 -13.57
C SER A 48 -8.05 -10.67 -14.81
N GLU A 49 -9.26 -10.99 -15.26
CA GLU A 49 -9.86 -10.48 -16.49
C GLU A 49 -10.62 -9.16 -16.30
N GLY A 50 -10.99 -8.87 -15.06
CA GLY A 50 -11.72 -7.67 -14.69
C GLY A 50 -13.24 -7.82 -14.79
N PHE A 51 -13.91 -6.83 -14.20
CA PHE A 51 -15.36 -6.66 -14.31
C PHE A 51 -15.70 -5.66 -15.42
N PRO A 52 -16.84 -5.84 -16.11
CA PRO A 52 -17.40 -4.81 -16.96
C PRO A 52 -17.51 -3.48 -16.19
N VAL A 53 -17.17 -2.36 -16.86
CA VAL A 53 -17.19 -0.99 -16.32
C VAL A 53 -16.12 -0.68 -15.25
N PHE A 54 -15.78 -1.63 -14.37
CA PHE A 54 -14.81 -1.41 -13.28
C PHE A 54 -13.36 -1.81 -13.61
N GLY A 55 -13.15 -2.57 -14.68
CA GLY A 55 -11.83 -3.06 -15.07
C GLY A 55 -11.26 -4.08 -14.08
N VAL A 56 -9.93 -4.20 -14.07
CA VAL A 56 -9.19 -5.15 -13.23
C VAL A 56 -8.93 -4.52 -11.85
N ALA A 57 -9.38 -5.19 -10.80
CA ALA A 57 -9.16 -4.73 -9.43
C ALA A 57 -7.79 -5.15 -8.89
N THR A 58 -7.17 -4.22 -8.15
CA THR A 58 -6.07 -4.54 -7.24
C THR A 58 -6.65 -4.86 -5.85
N ILE A 59 -6.57 -6.12 -5.46
CA ILE A 59 -6.94 -6.65 -4.14
C ILE A 59 -5.72 -7.39 -3.58
N GLY A 60 -5.07 -6.85 -2.56
CA GLY A 60 -3.78 -7.40 -2.11
C GLY A 60 -3.11 -6.60 -0.99
N THR A 61 -1.77 -6.58 -1.00
CA THR A 61 -0.95 -5.81 -0.05
C THR A 61 -0.54 -4.45 -0.62
N PRO A 62 0.06 -3.55 0.19
CA PRO A 62 0.62 -2.31 -0.34
C PRO A 62 1.61 -2.49 -1.49
N ASP A 63 2.38 -3.57 -1.50
CA ASP A 63 3.32 -3.89 -2.59
C ASP A 63 2.59 -4.14 -3.91
N ASP A 64 1.44 -4.83 -3.87
CA ASP A 64 0.62 -5.07 -5.07
C ASP A 64 0.04 -3.75 -5.61
N ALA A 65 -0.31 -2.80 -4.72
CA ALA A 65 -0.73 -1.47 -5.14
C ALA A 65 0.43 -0.66 -5.72
N LEU A 66 1.61 -0.69 -5.10
CA LEU A 66 2.78 0.03 -5.61
C LEU A 66 3.14 -0.45 -7.02
N ALA A 67 3.25 -1.76 -7.21
CA ALA A 67 3.52 -2.36 -8.52
C ALA A 67 2.47 -1.95 -9.57
N ARG A 68 1.19 -1.91 -9.18
CA ARG A 68 0.13 -1.45 -10.09
C ARG A 68 0.28 0.03 -10.46
N VAL A 69 0.60 0.87 -9.49
CA VAL A 69 0.76 2.31 -9.69
C VAL A 69 1.98 2.60 -10.57
N GLU A 70 3.08 1.88 -10.36
CA GLU A 70 4.29 1.97 -11.21
C GLU A 70 4.00 1.54 -12.64
N ALA A 71 3.34 0.39 -12.83
CA ALA A 71 2.94 -0.07 -14.16
C ALA A 71 2.01 0.92 -14.87
N LEU A 72 1.08 1.55 -14.14
CA LEU A 72 0.23 2.60 -14.69
C LEU A 72 1.03 3.85 -15.07
N THR A 73 1.96 4.26 -14.21
CA THR A 73 2.84 5.42 -14.45
C THR A 73 3.64 5.23 -15.73
N GLU A 74 4.24 4.06 -15.90
CA GLU A 74 5.02 3.71 -17.09
C GLU A 74 4.14 3.72 -18.35
N ALA A 75 2.96 3.09 -18.27
CA ALA A 75 2.06 2.98 -19.42
C ALA A 75 1.53 4.33 -19.92
N CYS A 76 1.37 5.33 -19.05
CA CYS A 76 0.85 6.65 -19.43
C CYS A 76 1.92 7.75 -19.53
N GLY A 77 3.19 7.45 -19.24
CA GLY A 77 4.26 8.46 -19.16
C GLY A 77 4.13 9.40 -17.96
N GLY A 78 3.40 9.00 -16.92
CA GLY A 78 3.14 9.77 -15.70
C GLY A 78 1.74 10.37 -15.60
N PHE A 79 1.32 10.69 -14.37
CA PHE A 79 0.06 11.36 -14.06
C PHE A 79 0.25 12.30 -12.86
N GLY A 80 -0.54 13.38 -12.80
CA GLY A 80 -0.51 14.35 -11.69
C GLY A 80 -1.31 13.90 -10.46
N THR A 81 -2.41 13.19 -10.68
CA THR A 81 -3.32 12.75 -9.61
C THR A 81 -3.89 11.38 -9.93
N LEU A 82 -3.86 10.47 -8.95
CA LEU A 82 -4.53 9.18 -9.01
C LEU A 82 -5.82 9.23 -8.16
N LEU A 83 -6.95 8.88 -8.77
CA LEU A 83 -8.23 8.75 -8.06
C LEU A 83 -8.52 7.27 -7.78
N LEU A 84 -8.72 6.94 -6.51
CA LEU A 84 -9.10 5.58 -6.11
C LEU A 84 -10.62 5.41 -6.20
N LEU A 85 -11.08 4.47 -7.03
CA LEU A 85 -12.50 4.11 -7.07
C LEU A 85 -12.90 3.39 -5.78
N GLY A 86 -13.76 4.03 -4.99
CA GLY A 86 -14.30 3.52 -3.74
C GLY A 86 -15.45 2.55 -3.97
N LEU A 87 -15.17 1.25 -3.85
CA LEU A 87 -16.16 0.17 -3.93
C LEU A 87 -16.30 -0.53 -2.58
N PRO A 88 -17.44 -1.19 -2.29
CA PRO A 88 -17.73 -1.85 -1.01
C PRO A 88 -16.95 -3.16 -0.81
N THR A 89 -15.63 -3.14 -1.03
CA THR A 89 -14.72 -4.27 -0.91
C THR A 89 -14.29 -4.53 0.53
N GLY A 90 -15.22 -4.52 1.48
CA GLY A 90 -14.95 -4.70 2.91
C GLY A 90 -15.87 -3.87 3.79
N THR A 91 -15.81 -4.15 5.09
CA THR A 91 -16.50 -3.34 6.11
C THR A 91 -15.94 -1.90 6.13
N PRO A 92 -16.67 -0.92 6.70
CA PRO A 92 -16.15 0.45 6.81
C PRO A 92 -14.78 0.54 7.50
N ALA A 93 -14.56 -0.27 8.55
CA ALA A 93 -13.28 -0.36 9.24
C ALA A 93 -12.17 -0.93 8.32
N ALA A 94 -12.45 -2.01 7.59
CA ALA A 94 -11.50 -2.59 6.64
C ALA A 94 -11.17 -1.64 5.49
N LYS A 95 -12.17 -0.92 4.96
CA LYS A 95 -11.97 0.12 3.94
C LYS A 95 -11.10 1.26 4.45
N ARG A 96 -11.36 1.74 5.66
CA ARG A 96 -10.53 2.77 6.29
C ARG A 96 -9.08 2.29 6.43
N ARG A 97 -8.87 1.08 6.95
CA ARG A 97 -7.54 0.50 7.08
C ARG A 97 -6.83 0.34 5.73
N SER A 98 -7.55 -0.07 4.69
CA SER A 98 -7.03 -0.12 3.32
C SER A 98 -6.52 1.24 2.83
N TYR A 99 -7.21 2.34 3.16
CA TYR A 99 -6.77 3.68 2.79
C TYR A 99 -5.57 4.15 3.61
N GLU A 100 -5.53 3.82 4.90
CA GLU A 100 -4.36 4.08 5.77
C GLU A 100 -3.13 3.36 5.22
N LEU A 101 -3.24 2.07 4.86
CA LEU A 101 -2.17 1.31 4.24
C LEU A 101 -1.69 1.94 2.91
N PHE A 102 -2.61 2.40 2.06
CA PHE A 102 -2.25 3.08 0.82
C PHE A 102 -1.49 4.40 1.11
N ALA A 103 -1.98 5.20 2.06
CA ALA A 103 -1.40 6.47 2.43
C ALA A 103 -0.03 6.33 3.11
N GLU A 104 0.16 5.31 3.96
CA GLU A 104 1.41 5.04 4.68
C GLU A 104 2.48 4.45 3.77
N TYR A 105 2.12 3.48 2.92
CA TYR A 105 3.09 2.65 2.23
C TYR A 105 3.17 2.91 0.73
N VAL A 106 2.17 3.49 0.07
CA VAL A 106 2.21 3.70 -1.38
C VAL A 106 2.53 5.16 -1.72
N VAL A 107 1.80 6.10 -1.12
CA VAL A 107 1.94 7.55 -1.42
C VAL A 107 3.38 8.08 -1.24
N PRO A 108 4.13 7.73 -0.17
CA PRO A 108 5.49 8.25 0.01
C PRO A 108 6.47 7.75 -1.05
N HIS A 109 6.26 6.55 -1.59
CA HIS A 109 7.07 6.00 -2.69
C HIS A 109 6.81 6.75 -3.98
N CYS A 110 5.53 6.95 -4.35
CA CYS A 110 5.16 7.65 -5.58
C CYS A 110 5.57 9.13 -5.57
N THR A 111 5.45 9.82 -4.43
CA THR A 111 5.83 11.23 -4.30
C THR A 111 7.33 11.43 -4.07
N GLY A 112 8.04 10.37 -3.67
CA GLY A 112 9.42 10.42 -3.21
C GLY A 112 9.63 11.28 -1.97
N ALA A 113 8.61 11.38 -1.10
CA ALA A 113 8.67 12.14 0.14
C ALA A 113 9.84 11.72 1.05
N ASN A 114 10.29 10.46 0.95
CA ASN A 114 11.41 9.92 1.73
C ASN A 114 12.78 10.07 1.05
N ARG A 115 12.87 10.49 -0.23
CA ARG A 115 14.16 10.52 -0.96
C ARG A 115 15.27 11.26 -0.21
N ARG A 116 14.97 12.44 0.34
CA ARG A 116 15.93 13.25 1.11
C ARG A 116 16.32 12.61 2.44
N ARG A 117 15.38 11.94 3.12
CA ARG A 117 15.66 11.22 4.36
C ARG A 117 16.58 10.03 4.10
N THR A 118 16.30 9.24 3.07
CA THR A 118 17.14 8.11 2.67
C THR A 118 18.55 8.58 2.29
N ALA A 119 18.67 9.63 1.48
CA ALA A 119 19.97 10.19 1.11
C ALA A 119 20.75 10.72 2.33
N SER A 120 20.08 11.43 3.24
CA SER A 120 20.69 11.92 4.47
C SER A 120 21.18 10.79 5.38
N ALA A 121 20.37 9.74 5.54
CA ALA A 121 20.74 8.57 6.34
C ALA A 121 21.94 7.82 5.74
N ALA A 122 21.97 7.63 4.43
CA ALA A 122 23.10 7.04 3.73
C ALA A 122 24.38 7.86 3.92
N TRP A 123 24.30 9.18 3.76
CA TRP A 123 25.43 10.07 4.00
C TRP A 123 25.93 10.02 5.44
N ALA A 124 25.03 10.04 6.42
CA ALA A 124 25.39 9.93 7.83
C ALA A 124 26.07 8.59 8.16
N HIS A 125 25.61 7.51 7.51
CA HIS A 125 26.22 6.20 7.62
C HIS A 125 27.63 6.16 7.02
N GLU A 126 27.83 6.71 5.82
CA GLU A 126 29.15 6.82 5.17
C GLU A 126 30.13 7.67 5.99
N ASN A 127 29.62 8.62 6.78
CA ASN A 127 30.40 9.50 7.66
C ASN A 127 30.34 9.06 9.13
N SER A 128 29.99 7.80 9.40
CA SER A 128 29.73 7.31 10.77
C SER A 128 30.93 7.51 11.69
N GLU A 129 32.17 7.38 11.21
CA GLU A 129 33.36 7.60 12.03
C GLU A 129 33.41 9.02 12.61
N ARG A 130 33.01 10.03 11.83
CA ARG A 130 32.96 11.42 12.30
C ARG A 130 31.93 11.61 13.40
N PHE A 131 30.75 11.02 13.25
CA PHE A 131 29.62 11.25 14.15
C PHE A 131 29.62 10.32 15.37
N VAL A 132 29.76 9.02 15.13
CA VAL A 132 29.80 7.98 16.18
C VAL A 132 31.14 8.02 16.91
N GLY A 133 32.25 8.31 16.23
CA GLY A 133 33.55 8.46 16.86
C GLY A 133 33.56 9.62 17.86
N ALA A 134 33.08 10.80 17.46
CA ALA A 134 32.97 11.96 18.34
C ALA A 134 32.01 11.70 19.51
N MET A 135 30.86 11.06 19.27
CA MET A 135 29.93 10.66 20.32
C MET A 135 30.60 9.71 21.33
N ARG A 136 31.30 8.69 20.87
CA ARG A 136 32.01 7.73 21.72
C ARG A 136 33.07 8.44 22.57
N SER A 137 33.89 9.30 21.97
CA SER A 137 34.91 10.07 22.71
C SER A 137 34.29 10.99 23.77
N ALA A 138 33.16 11.62 23.48
CA ALA A 138 32.45 12.46 24.45
C ALA A 138 31.88 11.64 25.63
N VAL A 139 31.31 10.47 25.36
CA VAL A 139 30.82 9.55 26.41
C VAL A 139 31.97 9.07 27.29
N GLU A 140 33.10 8.66 26.70
CA GLU A 140 34.27 8.22 27.44
C GLU A 140 34.86 9.32 28.33
N ALA A 141 34.85 10.57 27.87
CA ALA A 141 35.30 11.72 28.65
C ALA A 141 34.37 12.01 29.83
N ALA A 142 33.04 11.93 29.63
CA ALA A 142 32.06 12.14 30.68
C ALA A 142 32.11 11.04 31.76
N VAL A 143 32.31 9.78 31.36
CA VAL A 143 32.49 8.65 32.30
C VAL A 143 33.75 8.83 33.15
N ARG A 144 34.86 9.29 32.55
CA ARG A 144 36.09 9.60 33.30
C ARG A 144 35.92 10.79 34.25
N GLY A 145 35.32 11.89 33.79
CA GLY A 145 35.12 13.09 34.60
C GLY A 145 34.12 12.91 35.76
N GLY A 146 33.17 11.97 35.64
CA GLY A 146 32.23 11.63 36.72
C GLY A 146 32.82 10.76 37.85
N GLY A 147 33.99 10.17 37.64
CA GLY A 147 34.69 9.34 38.63
C GLY A 147 35.58 10.12 39.61
N GLU A 148 35.90 11.38 39.31
CA GLU A 148 36.81 12.22 40.10
C GLU A 148 36.08 13.14 41.11
N GLY A 149 34.76 12.98 41.26
CA GLY A 149 33.89 13.86 42.07
C GLY A 149 33.15 13.20 43.25
N ARG A 150 33.66 12.09 43.81
CA ARG A 150 33.08 11.46 45.01
C ARG A 150 34.14 11.13 46.05
#